data_AF-A0A928SVA7-F1
#
_entry.id   AF-A0A928SVA7-F1
#
_cell.length_a   1.000
_cell.length_b   1.000
_cell.length_c   1.000
_cell.angle_alpha   90.00
_cell.angle_beta   90.00
_cell.angle_gamma   90.00
#
_symmetry.space_group_name_H-M   'P 1'
#
loop_
_entity.id
_entity.type
_entity.pdbx_description
1 polymer ?
#
loop_
_entity_poly.entity_id
_entity_poly.type
_entity_poly.pdbx_seq_one_letter_code
_entity_poly.pdbx_strand_id
1 'polypeptide(L)'
;MSKTPIDVRVHARGTLHGDQPSEDPSTTARCDLCGSEADAVASVSAGSFACKICLRERLESITVGLFMFKGSAGKGLPWGKISG
;
A
#
# COMPACT_ATOMS: atom_id res chain seq x y z
N MET A 1 -5.98 15.89 12.71
CA MET A 1 -5.42 15.66 11.37
C MET A 1 -6.57 15.21 10.48
N SER A 2 -6.96 16.02 9.49
CA SER A 2 -8.00 15.61 8.55
C SER A 2 -7.45 14.48 7.68
N LYS A 3 -8.11 13.32 7.71
CA LYS A 3 -7.75 12.16 6.88
C LYS A 3 -8.05 12.53 5.43
N THR A 4 -7.05 12.54 4.56
CA THR A 4 -7.28 12.67 3.11
C THR A 4 -8.21 11.52 2.69
N PRO A 5 -9.34 11.81 2.02
CA PRO A 5 -10.26 10.77 1.58
C PRO A 5 -9.54 9.84 0.61
N ILE A 6 -9.81 8.54 0.73
CA ILE A 6 -9.30 7.52 -0.17
C ILE A 6 -10.45 7.13 -1.09
N ASP A 7 -10.25 7.34 -2.38
CA ASP A 7 -11.16 6.85 -3.40
C ASP A 7 -10.96 5.35 -3.61
N VAL A 8 -12.05 4.60 -3.76
CA VAL A 8 -12.03 3.17 -4.09
C VAL A 8 -12.93 2.94 -5.30
N ARG A 9 -12.49 2.10 -6.23
CA ARG A 9 -13.33 1.55 -7.31
C ARG A 9 -13.60 0.10 -7.01
N VAL A 10 -14.85 -0.32 -7.12
CA VAL A 10 -15.29 -1.70 -6.92
C VAL A 10 -15.87 -2.20 -8.23
N HIS A 11 -15.29 -3.27 -8.76
CA HIS A 11 -15.68 -3.81 -10.06
C HIS A 11 -17.17 -4.16 -10.08
N ALA A 12 -17.85 -3.72 -11.15
CA ALA A 12 -19.27 -3.95 -11.38
C ALA A 12 -20.20 -3.43 -10.26
N ARG A 13 -19.72 -2.50 -9.41
CA ARG A 13 -20.52 -1.91 -8.33
C ARG A 13 -20.49 -0.39 -8.29
N GLY A 14 -19.33 0.22 -8.52
CA GLY A 14 -19.20 1.69 -8.53
C GLY A 14 -17.96 2.19 -7.82
N THR A 15 -18.02 3.43 -7.34
CA THR A 15 -16.93 4.10 -6.62
C THR A 15 -17.32 4.47 -5.20
N LEU A 16 -16.31 4.67 -4.37
CA LEU A 16 -16.43 5.22 -3.02
C LEU A 16 -15.47 6.40 -2.95
N HIS A 17 -15.97 7.59 -2.63
CA HIS A 17 -15.16 8.78 -2.40
C HIS A 17 -15.12 9.08 -0.91
N GLY A 18 -14.05 8.66 -0.21
CA GLY A 18 -14.02 8.67 1.25
C GLY A 18 -15.09 7.74 1.83
N ASP A 19 -16.19 8.31 2.34
CA ASP A 19 -17.33 7.56 2.90
C ASP A 19 -18.60 7.72 2.04
N GLN A 20 -18.50 8.31 0.85
CA GLN A 20 -19.65 8.54 -0.04
C GLN A 20 -19.66 7.55 -1.22
N PRO A 21 -20.55 6.54 -1.21
CA PRO A 21 -20.67 5.59 -2.30
C PRO A 21 -21.41 6.21 -3.50
N SER A 22 -20.97 5.86 -4.71
CA SER A 22 -21.64 6.14 -5.98
C SER A 22 -21.75 4.84 -6.75
N GLU A 23 -22.98 4.39 -7.01
CA GLU A 23 -23.23 3.14 -7.72
C GLU A 23 -23.05 3.32 -9.22
N ASP A 24 -22.29 2.41 -9.82
CA ASP A 24 -22.09 2.33 -11.25
C ASP A 24 -21.66 0.90 -11.63
N PRO A 25 -22.55 0.08 -12.21
CA PRO A 25 -22.24 -1.29 -12.59
C PRO A 25 -21.26 -1.38 -13.77
N SER A 26 -20.98 -0.27 -14.46
CA SER A 26 -19.97 -0.21 -15.53
C SER A 26 -18.55 0.03 -15.00
N THR A 27 -18.39 0.28 -13.70
CA THR A 27 -17.08 0.55 -13.10
C THR A 27 -16.13 -0.65 -13.23
N THR A 28 -14.95 -0.38 -13.78
CA THR A 28 -13.82 -1.33 -13.85
C THR A 28 -12.79 -1.01 -12.78
N ALA A 29 -12.38 -2.02 -12.00
CA ALA A 29 -11.30 -1.90 -11.03
C ALA A 29 -10.00 -2.50 -11.57
N ARG A 30 -9.28 -1.70 -12.37
CA ARG A 30 -7.97 -2.05 -12.91
C ARG A 30 -6.85 -1.45 -12.07
N CYS A 31 -5.83 -2.23 -11.78
CA CYS A 31 -4.65 -1.76 -11.05
C CYS A 31 -3.63 -1.15 -12.02
N ASP A 32 -3.19 0.08 -11.74
CA ASP A 32 -2.18 0.77 -12.56
C ASP A 32 -0.76 0.23 -12.35
N LEU A 33 -0.54 -0.54 -11.29
CA LEU A 33 0.79 -1.03 -10.89
C LEU A 33 1.13 -2.38 -11.52
N CYS A 34 0.17 -3.31 -11.54
CA CYS A 34 0.36 -4.63 -12.17
C CYS A 34 -0.44 -4.81 -13.47
N GLY A 35 -1.34 -3.89 -13.80
CA GLY A 35 -2.17 -3.94 -15.00
C GLY A 35 -3.39 -4.86 -14.90
N SER A 36 -3.48 -5.72 -13.87
CA SER A 36 -4.57 -6.68 -13.69
C SER A 36 -5.88 -6.03 -13.24
N GLU A 37 -6.99 -6.65 -13.62
CA GLU A 37 -8.31 -6.41 -13.03
C GLU A 37 -8.39 -7.08 -11.64
N ALA A 38 -9.14 -6.45 -10.72
CA ALA A 38 -9.33 -6.93 -9.36
C ALA A 38 -10.76 -6.61 -8.89
N ASP A 39 -11.20 -7.21 -7.78
CA ASP A 39 -12.52 -6.89 -7.19
C ASP A 39 -12.63 -5.42 -6.78
N ALA A 40 -11.52 -4.85 -6.30
CA ALA A 40 -11.44 -3.45 -5.92
C ALA A 40 -10.02 -2.91 -6.02
N VAL A 41 -9.92 -1.60 -6.28
CA VAL A 41 -8.67 -0.84 -6.29
C VAL A 41 -8.84 0.47 -5.50
N ALA A 42 -7.82 0.87 -4.76
CA ALA A 42 -7.81 2.10 -3.97
C ALA A 42 -6.85 3.13 -4.57
N SER A 43 -7.21 4.41 -4.46
CA SER A 43 -6.37 5.51 -4.90
C SER A 43 -5.08 5.59 -4.09
N VAL A 44 -3.97 5.81 -4.79
CA VAL A 44 -2.64 6.03 -4.19
C VAL A 44 -2.09 7.42 -4.49
N SER A 45 -2.60 8.07 -5.52
CA SER A 45 -2.38 9.47 -5.87
C SER A 45 -3.56 9.98 -6.67
N ALA A 46 -3.57 11.26 -7.03
CA ALA A 46 -4.52 11.80 -7.98
C ALA A 46 -4.48 10.96 -9.28
N GLY A 47 -5.59 10.29 -9.59
CA GLY A 47 -5.76 9.52 -10.83
C GLY A 47 -5.09 8.13 -10.89
N SER A 48 -4.39 7.67 -9.83
CA SER A 48 -3.78 6.33 -9.82
C SER A 48 -4.38 5.42 -8.75
N PHE A 49 -4.64 4.17 -9.14
CA PHE A 49 -5.29 3.14 -8.35
C PHE A 49 -4.47 1.85 -8.26
N ALA A 50 -4.46 1.25 -7.07
CA ALA A 50 -3.72 0.04 -6.75
C ALA A 50 -4.62 -1.05 -6.16
N CYS A 51 -4.42 -2.30 -6.57
CA CYS A 51 -5.08 -3.43 -5.94
C CYS A 51 -4.49 -3.74 -4.56
N LYS A 52 -5.25 -4.50 -3.76
CA LYS A 52 -4.85 -4.94 -2.42
C LYS A 52 -3.49 -5.65 -2.40
N ILE A 53 -3.19 -6.46 -3.41
CA ILE A 53 -1.94 -7.24 -3.49
C ILE A 53 -0.75 -6.29 -3.63
N CYS A 54 -0.76 -5.41 -4.64
CA CYS A 54 0.31 -4.45 -4.89
C CYS A 54 0.51 -3.45 -3.74
N LEU A 55 -0.55 -3.07 -3.03
CA LEU A 55 -0.45 -2.25 -1.82
C LEU A 55 0.25 -3.00 -0.69
N ARG A 56 -0.13 -4.26 -0.46
CA ARG A 56 0.46 -5.10 0.58
C ARG A 56 1.96 -5.32 0.35
N GLU A 57 2.36 -5.69 -0.86
CA GLU A 57 3.77 -5.91 -1.20
C GLU A 57 4.64 -4.67 -0.94
N ARG A 58 4.10 -3.48 -1.18
CA ARG A 58 4.80 -2.21 -0.88
C ARG A 58 4.97 -1.98 0.62
N LEU A 59 3.94 -2.23 1.41
CA LEU A 59 4.02 -2.14 2.88
C LEU A 59 5.02 -3.16 3.44
N GLU A 60 5.05 -4.37 2.91
CA GLU A 60 6.03 -5.40 3.27
C GLU A 60 7.46 -4.96 2.88
N SER A 61 7.63 -4.37 1.69
CA SER A 61 8.91 -3.84 1.21
C SER A 61 9.45 -2.71 2.10
N ILE A 62 8.58 -1.84 2.64
CA ILE A 62 8.98 -0.82 3.62
C ILE A 62 9.53 -1.48 4.88
N THR A 63 8.87 -2.53 5.38
CA THR A 63 9.31 -3.26 6.58
C THR A 63 10.69 -3.88 6.36
N VAL A 64 10.91 -4.51 5.21
CA VAL A 64 12.22 -5.05 4.81
C VAL A 64 13.25 -3.92 4.71
N GLY A 65 12.93 -2.80 4.07
CA GLY A 65 13.81 -1.65 3.96
C GLY A 65 14.25 -1.12 5.33
N LEU A 66 13.31 -0.90 6.24
CA LEU A 66 13.60 -0.47 7.61
C LEU A 66 14.52 -1.44 8.35
N PHE A 67 14.31 -2.75 8.19
CA PHE A 67 15.17 -3.75 8.76
C PHE A 67 16.61 -3.69 8.20
N MET A 68 16.75 -3.64 6.87
CA MET A 68 18.05 -3.59 6.19
C MET A 68 18.86 -2.35 6.58
N PHE A 69 18.21 -1.19 6.69
CA PHE A 69 18.87 0.07 7.06
C PHE A 69 19.04 0.28 8.57
N LYS A 70 18.42 -0.55 9.42
CA LYS A 70 18.66 -0.54 10.87
C LYS A 70 20.12 -0.88 11.23
N GLY A 71 20.81 -1.64 10.36
CA GLY A 71 22.21 -2.07 10.55
C GLY A 71 23.28 -1.00 10.30
N SER A 72 22.94 0.16 9.72
CA SER A 72 23.91 1.24 9.44
C SER A 72 24.11 2.23 10.59
N ALA A 73 23.29 2.20 11.65
CA ALA A 73 23.32 3.17 12.75
C ALA A 73 24.00 2.67 14.03
N GLY A 74 24.66 1.51 14.03
CA GLY A 74 25.25 0.96 15.24
C GLY A 74 26.47 0.08 14.98
N LYS A 75 27.65 0.70 14.84
CA LYS A 75 28.91 0.03 15.19
C LYS A 75 28.88 -0.27 16.69
N GLY A 76 28.44 -1.46 17.05
CA GLY A 76 28.42 -1.93 18.44
C GLY A 76 27.72 -3.27 18.52
N LEU A 77 28.45 -4.35 18.23
CA LEU A 77 27.99 -5.69 18.57
C LEU A 77 27.77 -5.74 20.10
N PRO A 78 26.62 -6.23 20.59
CA PRO A 78 26.30 -6.23 22.02
C PRO A 78 27.10 -7.25 22.84
N TRP A 79 27.83 -8.16 22.20
CA TRP A 79 28.71 -9.10 22.88
C TRP A 79 30.07 -8.45 23.10
N GLY A 80 30.15 -7.64 24.15
CA GLY A 80 31.42 -7.22 24.73
C GLY A 80 32.33 -8.42 24.94
N LYS A 81 33.59 -8.26 24.51
CA LYS A 81 34.73 -9.17 24.68
C LYS A 81 34.56 -10.22 25.79
N ILE A 82 34.35 -11.48 25.42
CA ILE A 82 34.80 -12.59 26.26
C ILE A 82 36.30 -12.68 26.02
N SER A 83 37.06 -11.99 26.87
CA SER A 83 38.50 -12.19 26.97
C SER A 83 38.68 -13.40 27.88
N GLY A 84 39.32 -14.45 27.37
CA GLY A 84 39.85 -15.53 28.21
C GLY A 84 41.01 -15.06 29.07
#